data_AF-A0A2T1D3U2-F1
#
_entry.id   AF-A0A2T1D3U2-F1
#
_cell.length_a   1.000
_cell.length_b   1.000
_cell.length_c   1.000
_cell.angle_alpha   90.00
_cell.angle_beta   90.00
_cell.angle_gamma   90.00
#
_symmetry.space_group_name_H-M   'P 1'
#
loop_
_entity.id
_entity.type
_entity.pdbx_description
1 polymer ?
#
loop_
_entity_poly.entity_id
_entity_poly.type
_entity_poly.pdbx_seq_one_letter_code
_entity_poly.pdbx_strand_id
1 'polypeptide(L)'
;MKAKKLLQQYAQGERNFRGENLQGLSFRGKDLSGADFTRSDIRGTDFTNANLNGAIFAKSTAGLRPYHIFILGLALILFAA
;
A
#
# COMPACT_ATOMS: atom_id res chain seq x y z
N MET A 1 -3.47 -8.44 -4.48
CA MET A 1 -4.77 -8.93 -3.94
C MET A 1 -5.83 -7.82 -3.79
N LYS A 2 -7.08 -8.13 -3.37
CA LYS A 2 -8.09 -7.12 -2.95
C LYS A 2 -8.02 -6.85 -1.44
N ALA A 3 -8.33 -5.63 -0.99
CA ALA A 3 -8.28 -5.24 0.43
C ALA A 3 -9.12 -6.13 1.35
N LYS A 4 -10.37 -6.42 0.95
CA LYS A 4 -11.28 -7.29 1.72
C LYS A 4 -10.68 -8.68 1.94
N LYS A 5 -10.01 -9.25 0.92
CA LYS A 5 -9.38 -10.56 1.02
C LYS A 5 -8.24 -10.56 2.04
N LEU A 6 -7.40 -9.52 2.02
CA LEU A 6 -6.31 -9.36 2.99
C LEU A 6 -6.86 -9.29 4.42
N LEU A 7 -7.88 -8.44 4.64
CA LEU A 7 -8.48 -8.29 5.97
C LEU A 7 -9.14 -9.58 6.46
N GLN A 8 -9.76 -10.35 5.58
CA GLN A 8 -10.30 -11.67 5.92
C GLN A 8 -9.18 -12.64 6.33
N GLN A 9 -8.09 -12.72 5.56
CA GLN A 9 -6.95 -13.56 5.91
C GLN A 9 -6.31 -13.13 7.24
N TYR A 10 -6.14 -11.83 7.45
CA TYR A 10 -5.64 -11.28 8.72
C TYR A 10 -6.50 -11.66 9.92
N ALA A 11 -7.83 -11.60 9.75
CA ALA A 11 -8.79 -12.02 10.77
C ALA A 11 -8.74 -13.52 11.08
N GLN A 12 -8.21 -14.34 10.16
CA GLN A 12 -7.95 -15.77 10.37
C GLN A 12 -6.55 -16.05 10.96
N GLY A 13 -5.79 -15.01 11.32
CA GLY A 13 -4.46 -15.16 11.92
C GLY A 13 -3.31 -15.13 10.90
N GLU A 14 -3.60 -14.99 9.60
CA GLU A 14 -2.53 -14.80 8.61
C GLU A 14 -1.80 -13.48 8.87
N ARG A 15 -0.47 -13.51 8.75
CA ARG A 15 0.40 -12.34 8.85
C ARG A 15 1.32 -12.19 7.65
N ASN A 16 1.48 -13.22 6.84
CA ASN A 16 2.34 -13.21 5.66
C ASN A 16 1.60 -12.66 4.44
N PHE A 17 1.91 -11.41 4.08
CA PHE A 17 1.41 -10.74 2.88
C PHE A 17 2.58 -10.30 1.97
N ARG A 18 3.65 -11.09 1.98
CA ARG A 18 4.91 -10.76 1.30
C ARG A 18 4.74 -10.81 -0.22
N GLY A 19 5.29 -9.82 -0.92
CA GLY A 19 5.27 -9.77 -2.38
C GLY A 19 3.91 -9.41 -2.99
N GLU A 20 2.90 -9.09 -2.16
CA GLU A 20 1.57 -8.75 -2.64
C GLU A 20 1.55 -7.39 -3.35
N ASN A 21 0.75 -7.30 -4.41
CA ASN A 21 0.38 -6.02 -4.98
C ASN A 21 -0.81 -5.45 -4.20
N LEU A 22 -0.53 -4.39 -3.42
CA LEU A 22 -1.47 -3.66 -2.58
C LEU A 22 -1.72 -2.24 -3.09
N GLN A 23 -1.27 -1.92 -4.32
CA GLN A 23 -1.37 -0.59 -4.88
C GLN A 23 -2.80 -0.05 -4.78
N GLY A 24 -2.93 1.08 -4.09
CA GLY A 24 -4.18 1.80 -4.03
C GLY A 24 -5.29 1.23 -3.16
N LEU A 25 -5.00 0.19 -2.39
CA LEU A 25 -5.95 -0.33 -1.42
C LEU A 25 -6.11 0.65 -0.24
N SER A 26 -7.26 0.60 0.44
CA SER A 26 -7.45 1.33 1.68
C SER A 26 -7.57 0.36 2.85
N PHE A 27 -6.73 0.59 3.84
CA PHE A 27 -6.72 -0.07 5.16
C PHE A 27 -6.92 0.96 6.27
N ARG A 28 -7.62 2.07 5.97
CA ARG A 28 -7.86 3.16 6.91
C ARG A 28 -8.52 2.64 8.19
N GLY A 29 -7.94 3.00 9.34
CA GLY A 29 -8.46 2.62 10.65
C GLY A 29 -8.42 1.12 10.96
N LYS A 30 -7.70 0.31 10.17
CA LYS A 30 -7.63 -1.15 10.38
C LYS A 30 -6.45 -1.53 11.24
N ASP A 31 -6.62 -2.58 12.03
CA ASP A 31 -5.50 -3.24 12.70
C ASP A 31 -4.85 -4.22 11.74
N LEU A 32 -3.56 -4.00 11.50
CA LEU A 32 -2.66 -4.84 10.70
C LEU A 32 -1.34 -5.03 11.46
N SER A 33 -1.38 -5.01 12.80
CA SER A 33 -0.23 -5.23 13.66
C SER A 33 0.43 -6.59 13.41
N GLY A 34 1.76 -6.59 13.38
CA GLY A 34 2.58 -7.77 13.08
C GLY A 34 2.46 -8.30 11.64
N ALA A 35 1.75 -7.63 10.74
CA ALA A 35 1.65 -8.06 9.34
C ALA A 35 2.98 -7.88 8.59
N ASP A 36 3.37 -8.87 7.80
CA ASP A 36 4.58 -8.87 6.99
C ASP A 36 4.25 -8.52 5.52
N PHE A 37 4.56 -7.29 5.14
CA PHE A 37 4.46 -6.73 3.80
C PHE A 37 5.83 -6.69 3.07
N THR A 38 6.75 -7.59 3.44
CA THR A 38 8.08 -7.63 2.82
C THR A 38 7.97 -7.85 1.31
N ARG A 39 8.68 -7.03 0.51
CA ARG A 39 8.66 -7.04 -0.97
C ARG A 39 7.31 -6.72 -1.62
N SER A 40 6.33 -6.25 -0.84
CA SER A 40 5.00 -5.89 -1.37
C SER A 40 5.04 -4.53 -2.08
N ASP A 41 4.16 -4.33 -3.05
CA ASP A 41 3.97 -3.03 -3.69
C ASP A 41 2.82 -2.29 -3.01
N ILE A 42 3.16 -1.27 -2.22
CA ILE A 42 2.24 -0.49 -1.39
C ILE A 42 2.00 0.92 -1.95
N ARG A 43 2.36 1.21 -3.20
CA ARG A 43 2.20 2.56 -3.77
C ARG A 43 0.76 3.04 -3.74
N GLY A 44 0.56 4.22 -3.14
CA GLY A 44 -0.76 4.82 -2.94
C GLY A 44 -1.73 4.01 -2.08
N THR A 45 -1.26 3.06 -1.28
CA THR A 45 -2.08 2.37 -0.26
C THR A 45 -2.38 3.33 0.88
N ASP A 46 -3.63 3.40 1.31
CA ASP A 46 -4.05 4.26 2.42
C ASP A 46 -4.01 3.49 3.75
N PHE A 47 -2.99 3.77 4.56
CA PHE A 47 -2.84 3.26 5.93
C PHE A 47 -3.23 4.31 7.00
N THR A 48 -3.98 5.36 6.64
CA THR A 48 -4.36 6.43 7.59
C THR A 48 -5.06 5.83 8.81
N ASN A 49 -4.59 6.18 10.02
CA ASN A 49 -5.11 5.68 11.30
C ASN A 49 -5.07 4.14 11.46
N ALA A 50 -4.33 3.40 10.62
CA ALA A 50 -4.16 1.96 10.79
C ALA A 50 -3.19 1.66 11.94
N ASN A 51 -3.46 0.61 12.72
CA ASN A 51 -2.48 0.08 13.67
C ASN A 51 -1.50 -0.82 12.92
N LEU A 52 -0.25 -0.40 12.83
CA LEU A 52 0.84 -1.10 12.15
C LEU A 52 1.98 -1.49 13.11
N ASN A 53 1.71 -1.54 14.42
CA ASN A 53 2.72 -1.93 15.40
C ASN A 53 3.31 -3.30 15.06
N GLY A 54 4.64 -3.36 14.92
CA GLY A 54 5.37 -4.58 14.56
C GLY A 54 5.18 -5.06 13.12
N ALA A 55 4.48 -4.31 12.26
CA ALA A 55 4.38 -4.67 10.84
C ALA A 55 5.73 -4.50 10.13
N ILE A 56 6.01 -5.38 9.16
CA ILE A 56 7.29 -5.43 8.44
C ILE A 56 7.07 -4.93 7.01
N PHE A 57 7.86 -3.92 6.60
CA PHE A 57 7.79 -3.33 5.26
C PHE A 57 9.10 -3.48 4.47
N ALA A 58 9.98 -4.39 4.90
CA ALA A 58 11.31 -4.55 4.31
C ALA A 58 11.22 -4.76 2.79
N LYS A 59 12.00 -4.01 2.01
CA LYS A 59 12.01 -4.10 0.53
C LYS A 59 10.65 -3.86 -0.14
N SER A 60 9.65 -3.30 0.56
CA SER A 60 8.39 -2.91 -0.07
C SER A 60 8.59 -1.70 -0.98
N THR A 61 7.79 -1.59 -2.03
CA THR A 61 7.80 -0.43 -2.93
C THR A 61 6.73 0.55 -2.49
N ALA A 62 7.13 1.75 -2.05
CA ALA A 62 6.25 2.84 -1.64
C ALA A 62 6.34 4.03 -2.60
N GLY A 63 5.53 5.07 -2.36
CA GLY A 63 5.52 6.31 -3.16
C GLY A 63 4.33 6.45 -4.11
N LEU A 64 4.46 7.37 -5.08
CA LEU A 64 3.43 7.69 -6.05
C LEU A 64 3.20 6.53 -7.03
N ARG A 65 1.94 6.35 -7.46
CA ARG A 65 1.62 5.39 -8.52
C ARG A 65 2.21 5.89 -9.85
N PRO A 66 2.72 5.01 -10.73
CA PRO A 66 3.40 5.40 -11.97
C PRO A 66 2.66 6.47 -12.79
N TYR A 67 1.34 6.32 -12.92
CA TYR A 67 0.49 7.23 -13.69
C TYR A 67 0.46 8.67 -13.17
N HIS A 68 0.71 8.89 -11.88
CA HIS A 68 0.76 10.23 -11.32
C HIS A 68 2.03 10.98 -11.73
N ILE A 69 3.12 10.26 -11.98
CA ILE A 69 4.37 10.85 -12.48
C ILE A 69 4.17 11.32 -13.93
N PHE A 70 3.45 10.54 -14.75
CA PHE A 70 3.08 10.93 -16.11
C PHE A 70 2.14 12.15 -16.14
N ILE A 71 1.14 12.20 -15.26
CA ILE A 71 0.21 13.35 -15.16
C ILE A 71 0.93 14.60 -14.65
N LEU A 72 1.79 14.49 -13.63
CA LEU A 72 2.58 15.63 -13.13
C LEU A 72 3.54 16.15 -14.20
N GLY A 73 4.15 15.27 -15.00
CA GLY A 73 4.97 15.66 -16.15
C GLY A 73 4.17 16.42 -17.23
N LEU A 74 2.99 15.91 -17.60
CA LEU A 74 2.08 16.59 -18.54
C LEU A 74 1.58 17.94 -18.00
N ALA A 75 1.23 18.01 -16.72
CA ALA A 75 0.83 19.26 -16.08
C ALA A 75 1.96 20.29 -16.08
N LEU A 76 3.19 19.89 -15.75
CA LEU A 76 4.35 20.78 -15.82
C LEU A 76 4.59 21.33 -17.23
N ILE A 77 4.40 20.52 -18.28
CA ILE A 77 4.51 20.97 -19.68
C ILE A 77 3.41 22.00 -20.03
N LEU A 78 2.18 21.78 -19.58
CA LEU A 78 1.05 22.67 -19.85
C LEU A 78 1.10 23.99 -19.08
N PHE A 79 1.71 24.01 -17.88
CA PHE A 79 1.87 25.22 -17.07
C PHE A 79 3.17 26.00 -17.36
N ALA A 80 4.13 25.38 -18.07
CA ALA A 80 5.41 26.00 -18.45
C ALA A 80 5.44 26.53 -19.90
N ALA A 81 4.35 26.40 -20.65
CA ALA A 81 4.16 26.92 -22.01
C ALA A 81 3.12 28.05 -22.02
#